data_AF-A0A1X2AJ51-F1
#
_entry.id   AF-A0A1X2AJ51-F1
#
_cell.length_a   1.000
_cell.length_b   1.000
_cell.length_c   1.000
_cell.angle_alpha   90.00
_cell.angle_beta   90.00
_cell.angle_gamma   90.00
#
_symmetry.space_group_name_H-M   'P 1'
#
loop_
_entity.id
_entity.type
_entity.pdbx_description
1 polymer ?
#
loop_
_entity_poly.entity_id
_entity_poly.type
_entity_poly.pdbx_seq_one_letter_code
_entity_poly.pdbx_strand_id
1 'polypeptide(L)'
;MPLREAAGDLPAVQPTPGRPFGLYVHVPFCFTRCGYCDFNTYTPAELGGVNPDAWMEALGAELRLAAARLDGPTVSTVFVGGGTPSLLGGERIARLLGMVRDHFVLAPDAEITTEANPESAWPDFFAATRAAGYTRVSLGMQSVSPRVLGVLDRIHTPNRSAAAAREALAEGFEHVSLDLIYGTPGESDDDLLSSVDTAVSTGVDHVSAYALVVEEGTALARRVRRGELSAPDDDVLAHRYELVDARLSEAGLNWYEVSNWSRPGGECRHNLGYWNGGQWWGAGPGAHGYVGATRWWNVKHPNNYAELLAGGTLPVSGFEQLDGDALHTEEVLLKTRLRQGLPLDRLGDAERQNAQTAVADGLLVAEGERLVLTPRGRLLADGVVRTLLG
;
A
#
# COMPACT_ATOMS: atom_id res chain seq x y z
N MET A 1 2.34 -21.59 12.22
CA MET A 1 1.62 -21.69 13.51
C MET A 1 0.13 -21.57 13.26
N PRO A 2 -0.76 -22.16 14.08
CA PRO A 2 -2.19 -22.13 13.78
C PRO A 2 -2.74 -20.76 14.16
N LEU A 3 -2.86 -19.89 13.17
CA LEU A 3 -3.71 -18.70 13.25
C LEU A 3 -5.11 -19.18 13.62
N ARG A 4 -5.69 -18.63 14.69
CA ARG A 4 -7.07 -18.93 15.05
C ARG A 4 -7.97 -18.00 14.25
N GLU A 5 -8.36 -18.47 13.08
CA GLU A 5 -9.44 -17.86 12.30
C GLU A 5 -10.77 -18.14 12.99
N ALA A 6 -11.54 -17.10 13.24
CA ALA A 6 -12.92 -17.21 13.72
C ALA A 6 -13.85 -16.39 12.83
N ALA A 7 -14.99 -16.99 12.49
CA ALA A 7 -16.13 -16.26 11.92
C ALA A 7 -16.96 -15.66 13.07
N GLY A 8 -17.36 -14.40 12.95
CA GLY A 8 -18.22 -13.74 13.92
C GLY A 8 -17.81 -12.31 14.26
N ASP A 9 -18.41 -11.77 15.31
CA ASP A 9 -18.20 -10.39 15.77
C ASP A 9 -16.74 -10.16 16.19
N LEU A 10 -16.20 -9.01 15.77
CA LEU A 10 -14.84 -8.59 16.12
C LEU A 10 -14.66 -8.52 17.65
N PRO A 11 -13.67 -9.23 18.24
CA PRO A 11 -13.43 -9.20 19.68
C PRO A 11 -13.02 -7.82 20.14
N ALA A 12 -13.18 -7.52 21.43
CA ALA A 12 -12.80 -6.23 22.04
C ALA A 12 -11.38 -5.77 21.64
N VAL A 13 -11.27 -4.88 20.64
CA VAL A 13 -10.00 -4.24 20.28
C VAL A 13 -9.86 -2.90 20.97
N GLN A 14 -8.65 -2.59 21.42
CA GLN A 14 -8.30 -1.33 22.06
C GLN A 14 -6.95 -0.87 21.52
N PRO A 15 -6.83 0.37 20.98
CA PRO A 15 -5.56 0.91 20.53
C PRO A 15 -4.52 0.90 21.66
N THR A 16 -3.34 0.37 21.36
CA THR A 16 -2.19 0.44 22.26
C THR A 16 -1.78 1.91 22.46
N PRO A 17 -1.80 2.46 23.68
CA PRO A 17 -1.44 3.85 23.95
C PRO A 17 -0.03 4.19 23.46
N GLY A 18 0.14 5.38 22.89
CA GLY A 18 1.45 5.88 22.44
C GLY A 18 1.95 5.29 21.11
N ARG A 19 1.23 4.35 20.49
CA ARG A 19 1.52 3.90 19.11
C ARG A 19 0.73 4.73 18.10
N PRO A 20 1.35 5.12 16.96
CA PRO A 20 0.62 5.78 15.88
C PRO A 20 -0.59 4.96 15.42
N PHE A 21 -1.68 5.66 15.08
CA PHE A 21 -2.91 5.07 14.59
C PHE A 21 -3.27 5.63 13.22
N GLY A 22 -3.54 4.75 12.26
CA GLY A 22 -3.95 5.11 10.91
C GLY A 22 -5.41 4.75 10.60
N LEU A 23 -5.93 5.34 9.55
CA LEU A 23 -7.15 4.90 8.88
C LEU A 23 -6.82 4.52 7.45
N TYR A 24 -7.22 3.33 7.03
CA TYR A 24 -7.24 2.94 5.63
C TYR A 24 -8.69 2.90 5.15
N VAL A 25 -8.98 3.53 4.01
CA VAL A 25 -10.31 3.52 3.40
C VAL A 25 -10.22 2.90 2.02
N HIS A 26 -10.87 1.75 1.86
CA HIS A 26 -10.90 0.98 0.62
C HIS A 26 -12.05 1.44 -0.29
N VAL A 27 -11.71 2.06 -1.42
CA VAL A 27 -12.64 2.42 -2.48
C VAL A 27 -12.73 1.25 -3.48
N PRO A 28 -13.88 0.57 -3.64
CA PRO A 28 -13.95 -0.67 -4.41
C PRO A 28 -14.07 -0.45 -5.93
N PHE A 29 -14.15 0.80 -6.42
CA PHE A 29 -14.56 1.09 -7.79
C PHE A 29 -13.40 1.14 -8.77
N CYS A 30 -13.53 0.45 -9.91
CA CYS A 30 -12.64 0.55 -11.07
C CYS A 30 -13.46 0.68 -12.36
N PHE A 31 -12.93 1.38 -13.38
CA PHE A 31 -13.54 1.34 -14.72
C PHE A 31 -13.39 -0.04 -15.37
N THR A 32 -12.17 -0.56 -15.32
CA THR A 32 -11.78 -1.87 -15.85
C THR A 32 -10.84 -2.54 -14.87
N ARG A 33 -10.89 -3.88 -14.78
CA ARG A 33 -9.93 -4.64 -13.99
C ARG A 33 -8.66 -4.85 -14.81
N CYS A 34 -7.53 -4.31 -14.34
CA CYS A 34 -6.22 -4.57 -14.94
C CYS A 34 -5.88 -6.05 -14.82
N GLY A 35 -5.18 -6.62 -15.81
CA GLY A 35 -5.00 -8.06 -15.91
C GLY A 35 -4.23 -8.69 -14.76
N TYR A 36 -3.34 -7.91 -14.14
CA TYR A 36 -2.49 -8.29 -13.00
C TYR A 36 -3.12 -7.99 -11.63
N CYS A 37 -4.16 -7.17 -11.57
CA CYS A 37 -4.70 -6.63 -10.32
C CYS A 37 -5.46 -7.71 -9.54
N ASP A 38 -5.03 -7.98 -8.32
CA ASP A 38 -5.65 -8.90 -7.37
C ASP A 38 -6.49 -8.18 -6.30
N PHE A 39 -6.48 -6.84 -6.30
CA PHE A 39 -7.21 -6.03 -5.33
C PHE A 39 -8.72 -6.27 -5.39
N ASN A 40 -9.39 -6.06 -4.25
CA ASN A 40 -10.85 -6.19 -4.08
C ASN A 40 -11.63 -5.09 -4.81
N THR A 41 -11.64 -5.16 -6.14
CA THR A 41 -12.15 -4.11 -7.03
C THR A 41 -13.29 -4.61 -7.89
N TYR A 42 -14.19 -3.70 -8.26
CA TYR A 42 -15.42 -4.01 -8.97
C TYR A 42 -15.65 -3.00 -10.09
N THR A 43 -15.92 -3.53 -11.26
CA THR A 43 -16.39 -2.77 -12.42
C THR A 43 -17.90 -2.48 -12.32
N PRO A 44 -18.44 -1.50 -13.06
CA PRO A 44 -19.88 -1.22 -13.05
C PRO A 44 -20.76 -2.45 -13.33
N ALA A 45 -20.29 -3.38 -14.16
CA ALA A 45 -21.02 -4.62 -14.48
C ALA A 45 -21.08 -5.61 -13.31
N GLU A 46 -20.12 -5.56 -12.38
CA GLU A 46 -20.02 -6.48 -11.24
C GLU A 46 -20.74 -5.95 -9.99
N LEU A 47 -20.98 -4.64 -9.91
CA LEU A 47 -21.55 -3.99 -8.72
C LEU A 47 -23.04 -4.26 -8.51
N GLY A 48 -23.75 -4.72 -9.54
CA GLY A 48 -25.17 -5.10 -9.43
C GLY A 48 -26.09 -3.98 -8.89
N GLY A 49 -25.73 -2.71 -9.10
CA GLY A 49 -26.51 -1.54 -8.67
C GLY A 49 -25.89 -0.70 -7.55
N VAL A 50 -24.82 -1.14 -6.90
CA VAL A 50 -24.08 -0.29 -5.94
C VAL A 50 -23.46 0.88 -6.68
N ASN A 51 -23.78 2.09 -6.23
CA ASN A 51 -23.18 3.32 -6.73
C ASN A 51 -22.32 3.99 -5.63
N PRO A 52 -21.50 4.99 -5.99
CA PRO A 52 -20.65 5.69 -5.03
C PRO A 52 -21.40 6.38 -3.88
N ASP A 53 -22.64 6.84 -4.07
CA ASP A 53 -23.45 7.44 -3.00
C ASP A 53 -23.82 6.43 -1.93
N ALA A 54 -24.41 5.31 -2.34
CA ALA A 54 -24.81 4.24 -1.43
C ALA A 54 -23.61 3.68 -0.66
N TRP A 55 -22.45 3.57 -1.30
CA TRP A 55 -21.21 3.17 -0.64
C TRP A 55 -20.72 4.21 0.37
N MET A 56 -20.82 5.51 0.10
CA MET A 56 -20.44 6.55 1.07
C MET A 56 -21.34 6.54 2.31
N GLU A 57 -22.64 6.29 2.17
CA GLU A 57 -23.54 6.16 3.32
C GLU A 57 -23.15 4.96 4.20
N ALA A 58 -22.84 3.82 3.58
CA ALA A 58 -22.34 2.65 4.29
C ALA A 58 -20.99 2.95 4.98
N LEU A 59 -20.05 3.58 4.27
CA LEU A 59 -18.77 4.00 4.85
C LEU A 59 -18.94 4.90 6.07
N GLY A 60 -19.82 5.91 6.01
CA GLY A 60 -20.13 6.77 7.14
C GLY A 60 -20.68 5.98 8.34
N ALA A 61 -21.56 5.00 8.10
CA ALA A 61 -22.05 4.11 9.15
C ALA A 61 -20.92 3.27 9.77
N GLU A 62 -19.98 2.76 8.96
CA GLU A 62 -18.82 2.01 9.47
C GLU A 62 -17.92 2.90 10.32
N LEU A 63 -17.54 4.09 9.83
CA LEU A 63 -16.68 5.02 10.56
C LEU A 63 -17.27 5.41 11.91
N ARG A 64 -18.59 5.63 11.99
CA ARG A 64 -19.29 5.87 13.25
C ARG A 64 -19.21 4.69 14.20
N LEU A 65 -19.45 3.47 13.72
CA LEU A 65 -19.36 2.25 14.53
C LEU A 65 -17.93 1.99 15.00
N ALA A 66 -16.94 2.20 14.13
CA ALA A 66 -15.53 2.07 14.42
C ALA A 66 -15.06 3.07 15.48
N ALA A 67 -15.44 4.34 15.36
CA ALA A 67 -15.11 5.37 16.35
C ALA A 67 -15.65 5.02 17.74
N ALA A 68 -16.91 4.57 17.82
CA ALA A 68 -17.52 4.10 19.06
C ALA A 68 -16.83 2.84 19.62
N ARG A 69 -16.22 2.03 18.75
CA ARG A 69 -15.57 0.78 19.12
C ARG A 69 -14.17 0.96 19.70
N LEU A 70 -13.47 2.00 19.26
CA LEU A 70 -12.06 2.27 19.56
C LEU A 70 -11.86 3.33 20.65
N ASP A 71 -12.93 3.88 21.21
CA ASP A 71 -12.91 5.03 22.13
C ASP A 71 -12.18 6.26 21.55
N GLY A 72 -12.25 6.44 20.22
CA GLY A 72 -11.82 7.65 19.51
C GLY A 72 -10.31 7.99 19.56
N PRO A 73 -9.41 7.13 19.03
CA PRO A 73 -7.98 7.45 18.98
C PRO A 73 -7.71 8.68 18.09
N THR A 74 -6.64 9.41 18.40
CA THR A 74 -6.12 10.43 17.48
C THR A 74 -5.46 9.75 16.29
N VAL A 75 -5.94 10.07 15.09
CA VAL A 75 -5.48 9.49 13.83
C VAL A 75 -4.31 10.31 13.28
N SER A 76 -3.17 9.65 13.08
CA SER A 76 -1.95 10.26 12.53
C SER A 76 -1.86 10.16 11.01
N THR A 77 -2.53 9.18 10.40
CA THR A 77 -2.52 9.01 8.94
C THR A 77 -3.89 8.56 8.43
N VAL A 78 -4.30 9.05 7.26
CA VAL A 78 -5.47 8.57 6.52
C VAL A 78 -5.01 8.20 5.12
N PHE A 79 -5.32 7.00 4.66
CA PHE A 79 -4.95 6.54 3.32
C PHE A 79 -6.18 6.01 2.60
N VAL A 80 -6.55 6.70 1.52
CA VAL A 80 -7.66 6.30 0.65
C VAL A 80 -7.10 5.60 -0.57
N GLY A 81 -7.34 4.29 -0.67
CA GLY A 81 -6.78 3.45 -1.74
C GLY A 81 -7.76 2.38 -2.21
N GLY A 82 -7.24 1.36 -2.88
CA GLY A 82 -8.01 0.18 -3.30
C GLY A 82 -8.16 0.13 -4.81
N GLY A 83 -9.37 0.33 -5.32
CA GLY A 83 -9.66 0.41 -6.74
C GLY A 83 -9.13 1.70 -7.36
N THR A 84 -9.98 2.70 -7.47
CA THR A 84 -9.58 3.99 -8.05
C THR A 84 -10.31 5.13 -7.33
N PRO A 85 -9.77 5.64 -6.21
CA PRO A 85 -10.38 6.72 -5.45
C PRO A 85 -10.67 7.97 -6.28
N SER A 86 -9.85 8.28 -7.29
CA SER A 86 -10.08 9.41 -8.20
C SER A 86 -11.38 9.30 -9.03
N LEU A 87 -12.01 8.11 -9.13
CA LEU A 87 -13.36 7.96 -9.72
C LEU A 87 -14.48 8.53 -8.86
N LEU A 88 -14.24 8.76 -7.58
CA LEU A 88 -15.19 9.47 -6.72
C LEU A 88 -15.34 10.94 -7.17
N GLY A 89 -14.32 11.50 -7.83
CA GLY A 89 -14.29 12.93 -8.16
C GLY A 89 -14.12 13.81 -6.92
N GLY A 90 -13.91 15.11 -7.16
CA GLY A 90 -13.52 16.08 -6.13
C GLY A 90 -14.53 16.25 -4.98
N GLU A 91 -15.83 16.26 -5.28
CA GLU A 91 -16.87 16.46 -4.27
C GLU A 91 -16.92 15.29 -3.27
N ARG A 92 -16.93 14.05 -3.78
CA ARG A 92 -17.09 12.86 -2.95
C ARG A 92 -15.83 12.55 -2.14
N ILE A 93 -14.65 12.78 -2.71
CA ILE A 93 -13.40 12.58 -1.96
C ILE A 93 -13.27 13.63 -0.83
N ALA A 94 -13.71 14.87 -1.06
CA ALA A 94 -13.79 15.86 0.00
C ALA A 94 -14.80 15.46 1.09
N ARG A 95 -15.98 14.97 0.68
CA ARG A 95 -17.00 14.44 1.61
C ARG A 95 -16.47 13.27 2.43
N LEU A 96 -15.72 12.35 1.83
CA LEU A 96 -15.10 11.21 2.50
C LEU A 96 -14.21 11.67 3.66
N LEU A 97 -13.31 12.62 3.41
CA LEU A 97 -12.46 13.15 4.47
C LEU A 97 -13.27 13.92 5.53
N GLY A 98 -14.36 14.58 5.14
CA GLY A 98 -15.34 15.15 6.06
C GLY A 98 -15.91 14.10 7.03
N MET A 99 -16.39 12.96 6.51
CA MET A 99 -16.92 11.86 7.34
C MET A 99 -15.87 11.30 8.30
N VAL A 100 -14.60 11.24 7.89
CA VAL A 100 -13.51 10.86 8.80
C VAL A 100 -13.40 11.85 9.97
N ARG A 101 -13.42 13.16 9.69
CA ARG A 101 -13.32 14.21 10.72
C ARG A 101 -14.55 14.28 11.65
N ASP A 102 -15.72 13.87 11.16
CA ASP A 102 -16.94 13.81 11.97
C ASP A 102 -16.88 12.72 13.06
N HIS A 103 -16.00 11.73 12.90
CA HIS A 103 -15.91 10.56 13.78
C HIS A 103 -14.56 10.38 14.46
N PHE A 104 -13.49 10.93 13.91
CA PHE A 104 -12.13 10.80 14.42
C PHE A 104 -11.44 12.16 14.55
N VAL A 105 -10.67 12.31 15.62
CA VAL A 105 -9.75 13.45 15.77
C VAL A 105 -8.51 13.18 14.93
N LEU A 106 -8.22 14.05 13.97
CA LEU A 106 -6.97 14.00 13.23
C LEU A 106 -5.87 14.75 14.00
N ALA A 107 -4.66 14.20 14.01
CA ALA A 107 -3.48 14.92 14.50
C ALA A 107 -3.27 16.22 13.68
N PRO A 108 -2.74 17.30 14.28
CA PRO A 108 -2.51 18.56 13.57
C PRO A 108 -1.60 18.42 12.36
N ASP A 109 -0.68 17.47 12.39
CA ASP A 109 0.28 17.14 11.34
C ASP A 109 -0.11 15.86 10.58
N ALA A 110 -1.37 15.40 10.63
CA ALA A 110 -1.75 14.12 10.03
C ALA A 110 -1.45 14.06 8.52
N GLU A 111 -0.83 12.97 8.05
CA GLU A 111 -0.65 12.72 6.62
C GLU A 111 -1.95 12.15 6.03
N ILE A 112 -2.47 12.78 5.00
CA ILE A 112 -3.73 12.38 4.36
C ILE A 112 -3.45 12.10 2.89
N THR A 113 -3.52 10.82 2.53
CA THR A 113 -3.12 10.29 1.22
C THR A 113 -4.34 9.82 0.44
N THR A 114 -4.36 10.08 -0.87
CA THR A 114 -5.23 9.36 -1.79
C THR A 114 -4.44 8.75 -2.94
N GLU A 115 -4.80 7.53 -3.33
CA GLU A 115 -4.42 6.97 -4.62
C GLU A 115 -5.25 7.60 -5.74
N ALA A 116 -4.67 7.67 -6.92
CA ALA A 116 -5.31 8.20 -8.11
C ALA A 116 -4.83 7.48 -9.37
N ASN A 117 -5.75 7.24 -10.29
CA ASN A 117 -5.40 6.85 -11.65
C ASN A 117 -5.21 8.12 -12.50
N PRO A 118 -4.07 8.30 -13.19
CA PRO A 118 -3.81 9.45 -14.05
C PRO A 118 -4.91 9.76 -15.08
N GLU A 119 -5.66 8.76 -15.55
CA GLU A 119 -6.76 8.94 -16.52
C GLU A 119 -8.05 9.51 -15.92
N SER A 120 -8.12 9.60 -14.60
CA SER A 120 -9.31 10.10 -13.87
C SER A 120 -8.99 11.26 -12.91
N ALA A 121 -7.72 11.54 -12.67
CA ALA A 121 -7.28 12.65 -11.86
C ALA A 121 -6.91 13.82 -12.77
N TRP A 122 -7.80 14.81 -12.85
CA TRP A 122 -7.65 16.04 -13.64
C TRP A 122 -7.48 17.24 -12.70
N PRO A 123 -7.10 18.44 -13.20
CA PRO A 123 -6.85 19.60 -12.35
C PRO A 123 -7.94 19.90 -11.30
N ASP A 124 -9.22 19.81 -11.68
CA ASP A 124 -10.34 20.03 -10.75
C ASP A 124 -10.40 18.99 -9.61
N PHE A 125 -9.97 17.75 -9.87
CA PHE A 125 -9.85 16.73 -8.82
C PHE A 125 -8.74 17.10 -7.83
N PHE A 126 -7.57 17.52 -8.32
CA PHE A 126 -6.46 17.94 -7.46
C PHE A 126 -6.84 19.15 -6.60
N ALA A 127 -7.47 20.17 -7.20
CA ALA A 127 -7.91 21.36 -6.50
C ALA A 127 -8.91 21.04 -5.38
N ALA A 128 -9.94 20.24 -5.66
CA ALA A 128 -10.90 19.81 -4.65
C ALA A 128 -10.24 18.98 -3.53
N THR A 129 -9.32 18.09 -3.89
CA THR A 129 -8.62 17.21 -2.96
C THR A 129 -7.67 17.98 -2.05
N ARG A 130 -6.92 18.96 -2.58
CA ARG A 130 -6.11 19.87 -1.74
C ARG A 130 -6.96 20.75 -0.85
N ALA A 131 -8.02 21.35 -1.38
CA ALA A 131 -8.94 22.16 -0.58
C ALA A 131 -9.59 21.37 0.57
N ALA A 132 -9.85 20.07 0.37
CA ALA A 132 -10.35 19.20 1.42
C ALA A 132 -9.32 18.92 2.53
N GLY A 133 -8.02 19.04 2.21
CA GLY A 133 -6.92 18.87 3.16
C GLY A 133 -6.10 17.60 2.98
N TYR A 134 -6.17 16.92 1.83
CA TYR A 134 -5.22 15.86 1.50
C TYR A 134 -3.82 16.43 1.31
N THR A 135 -2.80 15.81 1.86
CA THR A 135 -1.41 16.27 1.79
C THR A 135 -0.56 15.48 0.79
N ARG A 136 -0.95 14.23 0.49
CA ARG A 136 -0.27 13.33 -0.45
C ARG A 136 -1.19 12.78 -1.53
N VAL A 137 -0.67 12.60 -2.74
CA VAL A 137 -1.31 11.79 -3.78
C VAL A 137 -0.37 10.73 -4.35
N SER A 138 -0.86 9.51 -4.55
CA SER A 138 -0.12 8.42 -5.21
C SER A 138 -0.72 8.13 -6.58
N LEU A 139 0.07 8.27 -7.64
CA LEU A 139 -0.38 8.13 -9.02
C LEU A 139 0.10 6.81 -9.60
N GLY A 140 -0.85 5.93 -9.93
CA GLY A 140 -0.55 4.65 -10.55
C GLY A 140 -0.08 4.80 -12.00
N MET A 141 1.23 4.92 -12.23
CA MET A 141 1.83 5.05 -13.56
C MET A 141 2.09 3.70 -14.23
N GLN A 142 2.62 2.76 -13.46
CA GLN A 142 3.09 1.42 -13.81
C GLN A 142 4.27 1.43 -14.78
N SER A 143 4.09 2.01 -15.96
CA SER A 143 5.12 2.19 -16.98
C SER A 143 4.73 3.31 -17.95
N VAL A 144 5.70 3.88 -18.64
CA VAL A 144 5.44 4.75 -19.81
C VAL A 144 5.50 4.00 -21.14
N SER A 145 5.94 2.73 -21.11
CA SER A 145 6.03 1.89 -22.29
C SER A 145 4.64 1.36 -22.68
N PRO A 146 4.13 1.67 -23.89
CA PRO A 146 2.83 1.16 -24.35
C PRO A 146 2.77 -0.37 -24.37
N ARG A 147 3.92 -1.01 -24.60
CA ARG A 147 4.04 -2.47 -24.64
C ARG A 147 3.87 -3.09 -23.26
N VAL A 148 4.53 -2.52 -22.25
CA VAL A 148 4.39 -2.95 -20.84
C VAL A 148 2.94 -2.74 -20.38
N LEU A 149 2.38 -1.55 -20.62
CA LEU A 149 1.00 -1.24 -20.29
C LEU A 149 -0.01 -2.18 -20.97
N GLY A 150 0.24 -2.56 -22.23
CA GLY A 150 -0.58 -3.53 -22.95
C GLY A 150 -0.54 -4.94 -22.36
N VAL A 151 0.57 -5.37 -21.77
CA VAL A 151 0.65 -6.66 -21.05
C VAL A 151 -0.13 -6.61 -19.73
N LEU A 152 -0.10 -5.46 -19.06
CA LEU A 152 -0.81 -5.22 -17.79
C LEU A 152 -2.33 -4.95 -17.97
N ASP A 153 -2.82 -4.96 -19.22
CA ASP A 153 -4.18 -4.54 -19.61
C ASP A 153 -4.54 -3.14 -19.06
N ARG A 154 -3.56 -2.23 -19.10
CA ARG A 154 -3.70 -0.85 -18.62
C ARG A 154 -3.72 0.12 -19.79
N ILE A 155 -4.72 0.99 -19.82
CA ILE A 155 -4.92 1.98 -20.88
C ILE A 155 -4.50 3.33 -20.33
N HIS A 156 -3.38 3.87 -20.79
CA HIS A 156 -2.97 5.24 -20.49
C HIS A 156 -2.83 6.06 -21.78
N THR A 157 -3.25 7.31 -21.69
CA THR A 157 -2.87 8.36 -22.62
C THR A 157 -1.36 8.61 -22.49
N PRO A 158 -0.61 8.70 -23.61
CA PRO A 158 0.84 8.95 -23.55
C PRO A 158 1.19 10.16 -22.68
N ASN A 159 2.18 10.02 -21.80
CA ASN A 159 2.64 11.04 -20.85
C ASN A 159 1.60 11.54 -19.82
N ARG A 160 0.42 10.92 -19.72
CA ARG A 160 -0.62 11.39 -18.79
C ARG A 160 -0.20 11.29 -17.33
N SER A 161 0.49 10.22 -16.93
CA SER A 161 1.03 10.06 -15.57
C SER A 161 1.97 11.21 -15.18
N ALA A 162 2.89 11.58 -16.08
CA ALA A 162 3.83 12.67 -15.85
C ALA A 162 3.13 14.03 -15.78
N ALA A 163 2.12 14.27 -16.63
CA ALA A 163 1.30 15.47 -16.58
C ALA A 163 0.51 15.56 -15.26
N ALA A 164 -0.15 14.47 -14.86
CA ALA A 164 -0.91 14.39 -13.61
C ALA A 164 -0.03 14.67 -12.37
N ALA A 165 1.20 14.14 -12.35
CA ALA A 165 2.15 14.41 -11.28
C ALA A 165 2.53 15.90 -11.21
N ARG A 166 2.80 16.53 -12.36
CA ARG A 166 3.10 17.98 -12.41
C ARG A 166 1.90 18.84 -12.02
N GLU A 167 0.69 18.44 -12.41
CA GLU A 167 -0.55 19.11 -12.00
C GLU A 167 -0.75 19.03 -10.47
N ALA A 168 -0.53 17.86 -9.86
CA ALA A 168 -0.58 17.70 -8.41
C ALA A 168 0.49 18.55 -7.69
N LEU A 169 1.73 18.56 -8.18
CA LEU A 169 2.78 19.40 -7.63
C LEU A 169 2.43 20.90 -7.73
N ALA A 170 1.87 21.32 -8.87
CA ALA A 170 1.46 22.71 -9.10
C ALA A 170 0.27 23.14 -8.20
N GLU A 171 -0.63 22.20 -7.87
CA GLU A 171 -1.73 22.43 -6.92
C GLU A 171 -1.25 22.52 -5.45
N GLY A 172 0.02 22.15 -5.19
CA GLY A 172 0.64 22.30 -3.88
C GLY A 172 0.37 21.14 -2.92
N PHE A 173 0.27 19.91 -3.44
CA PHE A 173 0.46 18.71 -2.61
C PHE A 173 1.86 18.73 -1.98
N GLU A 174 1.95 18.32 -0.72
CA GLU A 174 3.23 18.22 0.00
C GLU A 174 4.07 17.07 -0.54
N HIS A 175 3.40 15.97 -0.89
CA HIS A 175 4.02 14.76 -1.41
C HIS A 175 3.27 14.23 -2.64
N VAL A 176 4.01 13.82 -3.66
CA VAL A 176 3.45 13.22 -4.88
C VAL A 176 4.26 11.98 -5.21
N SER A 177 3.59 10.83 -5.28
CA SER A 177 4.19 9.56 -5.67
C SER A 177 3.83 9.18 -7.11
N LEU A 178 4.77 8.57 -7.82
CA LEU A 178 4.51 7.77 -9.01
C LEU A 178 4.82 6.30 -8.73
N ASP A 179 3.85 5.43 -8.99
CA ASP A 179 3.96 4.00 -8.70
C ASP A 179 4.26 3.24 -10.00
N LEU A 180 5.29 2.40 -10.00
CA LEU A 180 5.80 1.61 -11.13
C LEU A 180 5.66 0.11 -10.87
N ILE A 181 5.59 -0.66 -11.96
CA ILE A 181 5.73 -2.11 -11.94
C ILE A 181 6.87 -2.48 -12.87
N TYR A 182 7.85 -3.23 -12.38
CA TYR A 182 8.95 -3.78 -13.18
C TYR A 182 8.86 -5.31 -13.25
N GLY A 183 9.55 -5.92 -14.20
CA GLY A 183 9.52 -7.37 -14.41
C GLY A 183 8.39 -7.85 -15.32
N THR A 184 7.74 -6.94 -16.05
CA THR A 184 6.62 -7.32 -16.93
C THR A 184 7.11 -8.22 -18.07
N PRO A 185 6.41 -9.31 -18.44
CA PRO A 185 6.81 -10.18 -19.53
C PRO A 185 7.11 -9.42 -20.82
N GLY A 186 8.33 -9.61 -21.32
CA GLY A 186 8.86 -8.95 -22.49
C GLY A 186 9.50 -7.57 -22.24
N GLU A 187 9.20 -6.86 -21.15
CA GLU A 187 9.79 -5.56 -20.81
C GLU A 187 11.32 -5.60 -20.98
N SER A 188 11.89 -4.53 -21.53
CA SER A 188 13.35 -4.37 -21.66
C SER A 188 13.88 -3.43 -20.58
N ASP A 189 15.19 -3.45 -20.35
CA ASP A 189 15.82 -2.52 -19.41
C ASP A 189 15.61 -1.06 -19.85
N ASP A 190 15.59 -0.78 -21.16
CA ASP A 190 15.30 0.55 -21.70
C ASP A 190 13.85 1.00 -21.41
N ASP A 191 12.87 0.10 -21.45
CA ASP A 191 11.48 0.42 -21.08
C ASP A 191 11.37 0.81 -19.61
N LEU A 192 12.07 0.05 -18.74
CA LEU A 192 12.10 0.30 -17.31
C LEU A 192 12.79 1.63 -17.00
N LEU A 193 14.00 1.83 -17.51
CA LEU A 193 14.77 3.05 -17.28
C LEU A 193 14.06 4.29 -17.83
N SER A 194 13.39 4.19 -18.99
CA SER A 194 12.55 5.27 -19.53
C SER A 194 11.39 5.63 -18.58
N SER A 195 10.79 4.63 -17.92
CA SER A 195 9.72 4.85 -16.93
C SER A 195 10.27 5.52 -15.66
N VAL A 196 11.41 5.05 -15.15
CA VAL A 196 12.08 5.65 -13.97
C VAL A 196 12.53 7.08 -14.27
N ASP A 197 13.15 7.32 -15.43
CA ASP A 197 13.60 8.65 -15.88
C ASP A 197 12.43 9.61 -16.03
N THR A 198 11.30 9.11 -16.56
CA THR A 198 10.09 9.92 -16.66
C THR A 198 9.61 10.32 -15.27
N ALA A 199 9.52 9.38 -14.31
CA ALA A 199 9.15 9.70 -12.93
C ALA A 199 10.08 10.77 -12.33
N VAL A 200 11.39 10.56 -12.39
CA VAL A 200 12.40 11.52 -11.89
C VAL A 200 12.22 12.90 -12.53
N SER A 201 11.97 12.97 -13.85
CA SER A 201 11.81 14.24 -14.58
C SER A 201 10.57 15.06 -14.19
N THR A 202 9.62 14.46 -13.48
CA THR A 202 8.43 15.19 -12.99
C THR A 202 8.72 16.02 -11.76
N GLY A 203 9.79 15.70 -11.02
CA GLY A 203 10.12 16.34 -9.75
C GLY A 203 9.38 15.75 -8.54
N VAL A 204 8.72 14.60 -8.68
CA VAL A 204 8.15 13.87 -7.53
C VAL A 204 9.20 13.60 -6.46
N ASP A 205 8.75 13.59 -5.22
CA ASP A 205 9.57 13.33 -4.05
C ASP A 205 9.51 11.87 -3.60
N HIS A 206 8.62 11.07 -4.21
CA HIS A 206 8.41 9.67 -3.89
C HIS A 206 8.20 8.83 -5.15
N VAL A 207 8.78 7.63 -5.16
CA VAL A 207 8.58 6.62 -6.20
C VAL A 207 8.39 5.25 -5.54
N SER A 208 7.26 4.61 -5.84
CA SER A 208 7.02 3.21 -5.50
C SER A 208 7.38 2.36 -6.72
N ALA A 209 8.15 1.28 -6.56
CA ALA A 209 8.43 0.35 -7.66
C ALA A 209 8.29 -1.08 -7.18
N TYR A 210 7.34 -1.81 -7.77
CA TYR A 210 6.99 -3.17 -7.38
C TYR A 210 7.44 -4.17 -8.45
N ALA A 211 8.03 -5.28 -8.02
CA ALA A 211 8.18 -6.45 -8.88
C ALA A 211 6.80 -6.96 -9.28
N LEU A 212 6.61 -7.29 -10.55
CA LEU A 212 5.38 -7.92 -11.01
C LEU A 212 5.25 -9.31 -10.39
N VAL A 213 4.23 -9.49 -9.56
CA VAL A 213 3.83 -10.79 -9.03
C VAL A 213 2.66 -11.33 -9.84
N VAL A 214 2.71 -12.61 -10.17
CA VAL A 214 1.62 -13.31 -10.89
C VAL A 214 0.68 -13.93 -9.86
N GLU A 215 -0.33 -13.16 -9.47
CA GLU A 215 -1.28 -13.59 -8.44
C GLU A 215 -2.31 -14.57 -8.97
N GLU A 216 -2.58 -15.62 -8.19
CA GLU A 216 -3.57 -16.63 -8.56
C GLU A 216 -4.98 -16.02 -8.71
N GLY A 217 -5.72 -16.50 -9.71
CA GLY A 217 -7.06 -15.97 -10.04
C GLY A 217 -7.07 -14.72 -10.94
N THR A 218 -5.92 -14.08 -11.18
CA THR A 218 -5.84 -12.93 -12.11
C THR A 218 -5.91 -13.35 -13.59
N ALA A 219 -6.19 -12.39 -14.48
CA ALA A 219 -6.17 -12.65 -15.92
C ALA A 219 -4.76 -12.95 -16.43
N LEU A 220 -3.76 -12.25 -15.87
CA LEU A 220 -2.34 -12.47 -16.12
C LEU A 220 -1.94 -13.91 -15.78
N ALA A 221 -2.29 -14.42 -14.58
CA ALA A 221 -2.00 -15.80 -14.19
C ALA A 221 -2.61 -16.82 -15.15
N ARG A 222 -3.82 -16.57 -15.66
CA ARG A 222 -4.43 -17.43 -16.69
C ARG A 222 -3.65 -17.42 -18.01
N ARG A 223 -3.14 -16.27 -18.44
CA ARG A 223 -2.32 -16.15 -19.67
C ARG A 223 -0.97 -16.86 -19.51
N VAL A 224 -0.31 -16.68 -18.36
CA VAL A 224 0.94 -17.37 -18.02
C VAL A 224 0.76 -18.89 -18.00
N ARG A 225 -0.30 -19.40 -17.34
CA ARG A 225 -0.63 -20.83 -17.32
C ARG A 225 -0.85 -21.43 -18.72
N ARG A 226 -1.41 -20.65 -19.64
CA ARG A 226 -1.65 -21.08 -21.03
C ARG A 226 -0.41 -20.95 -21.92
N GLY A 227 0.71 -20.44 -21.40
CA GLY A 227 1.93 -20.19 -22.16
C GLY A 227 1.82 -19.01 -23.13
N GLU A 228 0.81 -18.14 -22.98
CA GLU A 228 0.65 -16.94 -23.80
C GLU A 228 1.61 -15.81 -23.37
N LEU A 229 2.05 -15.85 -22.12
CA LEU A 229 3.06 -14.97 -21.55
C LEU A 229 4.04 -15.82 -20.73
N SER A 230 5.31 -15.44 -20.74
CA SER A 230 6.30 -16.00 -19.81
C SER A 230 5.98 -15.60 -18.38
N ALA A 231 6.28 -16.48 -17.42
CA ALA A 231 6.33 -16.07 -16.02
C ALA A 231 7.49 -15.07 -15.82
N PRO A 232 7.38 -14.14 -14.86
CA PRO A 232 8.52 -13.37 -14.38
C PRO A 232 9.67 -14.30 -13.95
N ASP A 233 10.89 -13.83 -14.16
CA ASP A 233 12.12 -14.55 -13.83
C ASP A 233 12.83 -13.83 -12.69
N ASP A 234 13.21 -14.56 -11.63
CA ASP A 234 13.74 -13.98 -10.40
C ASP A 234 15.07 -13.25 -10.61
N ASP A 235 15.95 -13.75 -11.50
CA ASP A 235 17.23 -13.10 -11.81
C ASP A 235 16.99 -11.80 -12.59
N VAL A 236 16.01 -11.79 -13.50
CA VAL A 236 15.58 -10.56 -14.20
C VAL A 236 14.97 -9.55 -13.22
N LEU A 237 14.15 -10.00 -12.27
CA LEU A 237 13.57 -9.12 -11.24
C LEU A 237 14.66 -8.51 -10.35
N ALA A 238 15.66 -9.31 -9.95
CA ALA A 238 16.78 -8.86 -9.13
C ALA A 238 17.62 -7.80 -9.87
N HIS A 239 17.99 -8.06 -11.13
CA HIS A 239 18.71 -7.11 -11.97
C HIS A 239 17.94 -5.79 -12.14
N ARG A 240 16.63 -5.86 -12.39
CA ARG A 240 15.79 -4.67 -12.55
C ARG A 240 15.61 -3.87 -11.26
N TYR A 241 15.55 -4.55 -10.12
CA TYR A 241 15.58 -3.87 -8.84
C TYR A 241 16.85 -3.03 -8.67
N GLU A 242 18.01 -3.60 -9.00
CA GLU A 242 19.30 -2.89 -8.92
C GLU A 242 19.35 -1.70 -9.88
N LEU A 243 18.82 -1.82 -11.10
CA LEU A 243 18.69 -0.71 -12.04
C LEU A 243 17.82 0.43 -11.49
N VAL A 244 16.65 0.09 -10.94
CA VAL A 244 15.73 1.07 -10.33
C VAL A 244 16.40 1.77 -9.16
N ASP A 245 17.00 1.01 -8.25
CA ASP A 245 17.64 1.54 -7.05
C ASP A 245 18.81 2.45 -7.38
N ALA A 246 19.69 2.04 -8.31
CA ALA A 246 20.81 2.86 -8.75
C ALA A 246 20.32 4.18 -9.36
N ARG A 247 19.33 4.09 -10.27
CA ARG A 247 18.85 5.27 -10.99
C ARG A 247 18.10 6.27 -10.10
N LEU A 248 17.29 5.78 -9.17
CA LEU A 248 16.60 6.63 -8.18
C LEU A 248 17.60 7.25 -7.19
N SER A 249 18.59 6.48 -6.74
CA SER A 249 19.64 6.98 -5.83
C SER A 249 20.47 8.10 -6.47
N GLU A 250 20.84 7.97 -7.74
CA GLU A 250 21.50 9.05 -8.51
C GLU A 250 20.67 10.33 -8.58
N ALA A 251 19.34 10.20 -8.64
CA ALA A 251 18.40 11.32 -8.62
C ALA A 251 18.13 11.88 -7.20
N GLY A 252 18.73 11.28 -6.17
CA GLY A 252 18.60 11.67 -4.77
C GLY A 252 17.33 11.15 -4.09
N LEU A 253 16.68 10.12 -4.64
CA LEU A 253 15.65 9.35 -3.94
C LEU A 253 16.29 8.09 -3.36
N ASN A 254 16.24 7.93 -2.05
CA ASN A 254 16.82 6.79 -1.36
C ASN A 254 15.72 5.83 -0.91
N TRP A 255 16.02 4.54 -0.91
CA TRP A 255 15.10 3.55 -0.38
C TRP A 255 14.86 3.79 1.12
N TYR A 256 13.61 3.68 1.55
CA TYR A 256 13.26 3.66 2.97
C TYR A 256 12.63 2.32 3.38
N GLU A 257 12.09 1.58 2.41
CA GLU A 257 11.68 0.19 2.53
C GLU A 257 11.85 -0.53 1.17
N VAL A 258 11.58 -1.83 1.09
CA VAL A 258 11.97 -2.69 -0.06
C VAL A 258 11.37 -2.29 -1.40
N SER A 259 10.24 -1.58 -1.45
CA SER A 259 9.55 -1.20 -2.71
C SER A 259 9.37 0.31 -2.89
N ASN A 260 9.96 1.15 -2.04
CA ASN A 260 9.72 2.60 -2.04
C ASN A 260 11.00 3.41 -1.80
N TRP A 261 11.13 4.45 -2.61
CA TRP A 261 12.21 5.43 -2.58
C TRP A 261 11.64 6.83 -2.42
N SER A 262 12.30 7.66 -1.63
CA SER A 262 11.90 9.05 -1.45
C SER A 262 13.08 9.98 -1.27
N ARG A 263 12.83 11.27 -1.50
CA ARG A 263 13.66 12.32 -0.90
C ARG A 263 13.46 12.30 0.63
N PRO A 264 14.42 12.80 1.41
CA PRO A 264 14.26 12.90 2.87
C PRO A 264 13.00 13.69 3.23
N GLY A 265 12.14 13.11 4.08
CA GLY A 265 10.86 13.70 4.47
C GLY A 265 9.70 13.36 3.53
N GLY A 266 9.97 12.74 2.37
CA GLY A 266 8.96 12.28 1.42
C GLY A 266 8.46 10.85 1.67
N GLU A 267 8.94 10.17 2.72
CA GLU A 267 8.53 8.82 3.07
C GLU A 267 7.03 8.76 3.39
N CYS A 268 6.29 7.79 2.84
CA CYS A 268 4.87 7.63 3.16
C CYS A 268 4.71 7.17 4.62
N ARG A 269 4.18 8.06 5.48
CA ARG A 269 4.02 7.79 6.92
C ARG A 269 3.02 6.68 7.17
N HIS A 270 2.00 6.55 6.32
CA HIS A 270 1.06 5.43 6.41
C HIS A 270 1.74 4.09 6.13
N ASN A 271 2.55 4.00 5.07
CA ASN A 271 3.33 2.79 4.74
C ASN A 271 4.32 2.45 5.86
N LEU A 272 5.09 3.44 6.33
CA LEU A 272 5.99 3.27 7.48
C LEU A 272 5.25 2.84 8.75
N GLY A 273 4.00 3.26 8.93
CA GLY A 273 3.12 2.81 10.00
C GLY A 273 2.97 1.30 9.99
N TYR A 274 2.66 0.70 8.83
CA TYR A 274 2.58 -0.76 8.69
C TYR A 274 3.90 -1.44 9.04
N TRP A 275 5.01 -0.98 8.45
CA TRP A 275 6.32 -1.59 8.64
C TRP A 275 6.85 -1.50 10.09
N ASN A 276 6.43 -0.48 10.85
CA ASN A 276 6.82 -0.31 12.25
C ASN A 276 5.87 -1.00 13.25
N GLY A 277 4.90 -1.78 12.78
CA GLY A 277 3.90 -2.43 13.66
C GLY A 277 2.91 -1.44 14.27
N GLY A 278 2.59 -0.38 13.52
CA GLY A 278 1.53 0.57 13.82
C GLY A 278 0.15 -0.07 13.74
N GLN A 279 -0.86 0.64 14.24
CA GLN A 279 -2.24 0.16 14.31
C GLN A 279 -3.10 0.94 13.33
N TRP A 280 -4.16 0.33 12.80
CA TRP A 280 -5.09 1.03 11.93
C TRP A 280 -6.47 0.38 11.93
N TRP A 281 -7.47 1.21 11.61
CA TRP A 281 -8.76 0.71 11.19
C TRP A 281 -8.84 0.70 9.66
N GLY A 282 -9.15 -0.45 9.08
CA GLY A 282 -9.48 -0.58 7.67
C GLY A 282 -11.00 -0.50 7.46
N ALA A 283 -11.46 0.54 6.78
CA ALA A 283 -12.86 0.74 6.42
C ALA A 283 -13.09 0.46 4.92
N GLY A 284 -14.27 -0.05 4.60
CA GLY A 284 -14.69 -0.38 3.24
C GLY A 284 -14.69 -1.88 2.92
N PRO A 285 -15.26 -2.29 1.78
CA PRO A 285 -15.39 -3.68 1.40
C PRO A 285 -14.01 -4.35 1.20
N GLY A 286 -13.77 -5.48 1.85
CA GLY A 286 -12.49 -6.20 1.80
C GLY A 286 -11.32 -5.52 2.51
N ALA A 287 -11.54 -4.38 3.17
CA ALA A 287 -10.50 -3.70 3.93
C ALA A 287 -10.02 -4.56 5.10
N HIS A 288 -8.74 -4.46 5.41
CA HIS A 288 -8.13 -5.14 6.56
C HIS A 288 -7.78 -4.12 7.64
N GLY A 289 -7.96 -4.48 8.90
CA GLY A 289 -7.58 -3.68 10.05
C GLY A 289 -6.69 -4.46 11.02
N TYR A 290 -5.95 -3.72 11.86
CA TYR A 290 -5.09 -4.30 12.89
C TYR A 290 -4.99 -3.38 14.10
N VAL A 291 -5.37 -3.90 15.27
CA VAL A 291 -5.35 -3.16 16.54
C VAL A 291 -4.91 -4.10 17.67
N GLY A 292 -3.95 -3.66 18.47
CA GLY A 292 -3.37 -4.47 19.54
C GLY A 292 -2.65 -5.69 18.99
N ALA A 293 -3.31 -6.85 19.06
CA ALA A 293 -2.82 -8.12 18.52
C ALA A 293 -3.91 -8.83 17.68
N THR A 294 -4.93 -8.09 17.23
CA THR A 294 -6.03 -8.61 16.43
C THR A 294 -5.97 -8.00 15.05
N ARG A 295 -5.90 -8.83 14.01
CA ARG A 295 -6.10 -8.42 12.61
C ARG A 295 -7.42 -8.98 12.09
N TRP A 296 -8.10 -8.25 11.22
CA TRP A 296 -9.39 -8.68 10.66
C TRP A 296 -9.57 -8.19 9.23
N TRP A 297 -10.60 -8.71 8.56
CA TRP A 297 -10.98 -8.31 7.21
C TRP A 297 -12.48 -8.18 7.07
N ASN A 298 -12.88 -7.17 6.32
CA ASN A 298 -14.28 -6.91 6.00
C ASN A 298 -14.79 -7.86 4.90
N VAL A 299 -16.11 -8.03 4.84
CA VAL A 299 -16.76 -8.72 3.72
C VAL A 299 -16.38 -8.05 2.40
N LYS A 300 -16.11 -8.86 1.38
CA LYS A 300 -15.54 -8.39 0.11
C LYS A 300 -16.52 -7.59 -0.74
N HIS A 301 -17.75 -8.09 -0.90
CA HIS A 301 -18.71 -7.52 -1.86
C HIS A 301 -19.41 -6.27 -1.32
N PRO A 302 -19.47 -5.15 -2.07
CA PRO A 302 -20.09 -3.89 -1.62
C PRO A 302 -21.56 -4.00 -1.18
N ASN A 303 -22.37 -4.85 -1.85
CA ASN A 303 -23.77 -5.12 -1.41
C ASN A 303 -23.85 -5.67 0.02
N ASN A 304 -23.16 -6.78 0.31
CA ASN A 304 -23.16 -7.39 1.63
C ASN A 304 -22.58 -6.43 2.70
N TYR A 305 -21.54 -5.68 2.33
CA TYR A 305 -20.98 -4.62 3.17
C TYR A 305 -22.05 -3.59 3.57
N ALA A 306 -22.81 -3.07 2.60
CA ALA A 306 -23.85 -2.09 2.86
C ALA A 306 -25.03 -2.67 3.67
N GLU A 307 -25.43 -3.92 3.41
CA GLU A 307 -26.50 -4.61 4.13
C GLU A 307 -26.20 -4.77 5.63
N LEU A 308 -24.99 -5.22 5.97
CA LEU A 308 -24.56 -5.37 7.37
C LEU A 308 -24.58 -4.03 8.11
N LEU A 309 -24.09 -2.96 7.46
CA LEU A 309 -24.00 -1.62 8.04
C LEU A 309 -25.38 -0.96 8.20
N ALA A 310 -26.30 -1.20 7.26
CA ALA A 310 -27.70 -0.79 7.41
C ALA A 310 -28.37 -1.47 8.63
N GLY A 311 -27.94 -2.68 8.97
CA GLY A 311 -28.35 -3.39 10.18
C GLY A 311 -27.66 -2.93 11.48
N GLY A 312 -26.71 -2.00 11.40
CA GLY A 312 -25.92 -1.53 12.54
C GLY A 312 -24.81 -2.48 12.99
N THR A 313 -24.44 -3.45 12.15
CA THR A 313 -23.40 -4.45 12.42
C THR A 313 -22.11 -4.07 11.70
N LEU A 314 -20.96 -4.27 12.36
CA LEU A 314 -19.66 -4.10 11.71
C LEU A 314 -19.49 -5.14 10.58
N PRO A 315 -18.92 -4.77 9.43
CA PRO A 315 -18.89 -5.61 8.23
C PRO A 315 -17.78 -6.66 8.26
N VAL A 316 -17.42 -7.17 9.44
CA VAL A 316 -16.27 -8.06 9.66
C VAL A 316 -16.61 -9.48 9.19
N SER A 317 -15.83 -9.99 8.25
CA SER A 317 -16.00 -11.35 7.71
C SER A 317 -15.23 -12.39 8.52
N GLY A 318 -14.13 -11.99 9.14
CA GLY A 318 -13.27 -12.87 9.92
C GLY A 318 -12.14 -12.08 10.58
N PHE A 319 -11.52 -12.70 11.57
CA PHE A 319 -10.38 -12.14 12.28
C PHE A 319 -9.40 -13.22 12.71
N GLU A 320 -8.20 -12.77 13.05
CA GLU A 320 -7.14 -13.55 13.66
C GLU A 320 -6.60 -12.84 14.90
N GLN A 321 -6.37 -13.63 15.95
CA GLN A 321 -5.67 -13.19 17.14
C GLN A 321 -4.23 -13.69 17.08
N LEU A 322 -3.27 -12.76 17.06
CA LEU A 322 -1.85 -13.05 17.07
C LEU A 322 -1.37 -13.34 18.49
N ASP A 323 -0.55 -14.39 18.63
CA ASP A 323 0.17 -14.69 19.86
C ASP A 323 1.57 -14.04 19.86
N GLY A 324 2.32 -14.23 20.94
CA GLY A 324 3.63 -13.61 21.12
C GLY A 324 4.63 -13.99 20.03
N ASP A 325 4.63 -15.24 19.58
CA ASP A 325 5.56 -15.72 18.56
C ASP A 325 5.19 -15.17 17.17
N ALA A 326 3.89 -15.08 16.86
CA ALA A 326 3.42 -14.45 15.63
C ALA A 326 3.76 -12.94 15.60
N LEU A 327 3.55 -12.23 16.71
CA LEU A 327 3.91 -10.80 16.82
C LEU A 327 5.42 -10.57 16.69
N HIS A 328 6.23 -11.44 17.28
CA HIS A 328 7.69 -11.39 17.16
C HIS A 328 8.14 -11.67 15.72
N THR A 329 7.56 -12.69 15.09
CA THR A 329 7.80 -13.02 13.67
C THR A 329 7.47 -11.84 12.77
N GLU A 330 6.30 -11.20 12.96
CA GLU A 330 5.92 -10.00 12.21
C GLU A 330 6.86 -8.83 12.47
N GLU A 331 7.30 -8.60 13.71
CA GLU A 331 8.25 -7.54 14.03
C GLU A 331 9.59 -7.73 13.31
N VAL A 332 10.16 -8.94 13.33
CA VAL A 332 11.40 -9.26 12.62
C VAL A 332 11.21 -9.15 11.12
N LEU A 333 10.11 -9.72 10.58
CA LEU A 333 9.78 -9.68 9.16
C LEU A 333 9.70 -8.23 8.67
N LEU A 334 8.87 -7.40 9.30
CA LEU A 334 8.58 -6.06 8.82
C LEU A 334 9.78 -5.11 8.99
N LYS A 335 10.39 -5.06 10.18
CA LYS A 335 11.49 -4.10 10.46
C LYS A 335 12.78 -4.42 9.71
N THR A 336 13.03 -5.68 9.36
CA THR A 336 14.21 -6.03 8.54
C THR A 336 14.15 -5.38 7.16
N ARG A 337 12.95 -5.13 6.62
CA ARG A 337 12.74 -4.53 5.29
C ARG A 337 12.83 -3.00 5.28
N LEU A 338 13.08 -2.37 6.43
CA LEU A 338 13.23 -0.93 6.56
C LEU A 338 14.70 -0.50 6.44
N ARG A 339 14.95 0.68 5.88
CA ARG A 339 16.30 1.31 5.88
C ARG A 339 16.81 1.59 7.28
N GLN A 340 15.90 1.88 8.22
CA GLN A 340 16.23 2.05 9.63
C GLN A 340 16.71 0.74 10.28
N GLY A 341 16.46 -0.41 9.66
CA GLY A 341 16.91 -1.72 10.14
C GLY A 341 16.20 -2.24 11.38
N LEU A 342 16.47 -3.51 11.68
CA LEU A 342 15.98 -4.24 12.84
C LEU A 342 16.87 -3.96 14.05
N PRO A 343 16.33 -3.42 15.17
CA PRO A 343 17.11 -3.26 16.40
C PRO A 343 17.54 -4.62 16.99
N LEU A 344 18.80 -4.71 17.45
CA LEU A 344 19.36 -5.95 18.03
C LEU A 344 18.68 -6.37 19.34
N ASP A 345 18.05 -5.42 20.05
CA ASP A 345 17.30 -5.68 21.29
C ASP A 345 15.99 -6.43 21.05
N ARG A 346 15.52 -6.50 19.80
CA ARG A 346 14.34 -7.28 19.41
C ARG A 346 14.63 -8.75 19.21
N LEU A 347 15.89 -9.11 19.00
CA LEU A 347 16.29 -10.49 18.74
C LEU A 347 16.58 -11.25 20.04
N GLY A 348 16.28 -12.54 20.07
CA GLY A 348 16.77 -13.47 21.09
C GLY A 348 18.25 -13.83 20.88
N ASP A 349 18.84 -14.57 21.83
CA ASP A 349 20.26 -14.98 21.73
C ASP A 349 20.55 -15.85 20.50
N ALA A 350 19.66 -16.81 20.21
CA ALA A 350 19.78 -17.67 19.03
C ALA A 350 19.67 -16.87 17.72
N GLU A 351 18.74 -15.91 17.66
CA GLU A 351 18.52 -15.09 16.47
C GLU A 351 19.67 -14.10 16.24
N ARG A 352 20.26 -13.57 17.33
CA ARG A 352 21.51 -12.80 17.25
C ARG A 352 22.66 -13.64 16.71
N GLN A 353 22.74 -14.92 17.07
CA GLN A 353 23.74 -15.82 16.50
C GLN A 353 23.48 -16.08 15.01
N ASN A 354 22.23 -16.28 14.62
CA ASN A 354 21.83 -16.43 13.21
C ASN A 354 22.11 -15.16 12.40
N ALA A 355 21.94 -13.98 13.00
CA ALA A 355 22.26 -12.69 12.37
C ALA A 355 23.74 -12.59 12.00
N GLN A 356 24.65 -13.16 12.80
CA GLN A 356 26.07 -13.20 12.46
C GLN A 356 26.33 -13.98 11.16
N THR A 357 25.58 -15.04 10.90
CA THR A 357 25.65 -15.79 9.62
C THR A 357 25.21 -14.90 8.46
N ALA A 358 24.06 -14.24 8.58
CA ALA A 358 23.56 -13.34 7.53
C ALA A 358 24.51 -12.13 7.28
N VAL A 359 25.20 -11.65 8.32
CA VAL A 359 26.26 -10.64 8.18
C VAL A 359 27.50 -11.21 7.49
N ALA A 360 27.95 -12.41 7.85
CA ALA A 360 29.08 -13.07 7.22
C ALA A 360 28.82 -13.37 5.73
N ASP A 361 27.56 -13.68 5.38
CA ASP A 361 27.11 -13.89 4.00
C ASP A 361 26.94 -12.58 3.21
N GLY A 362 27.12 -11.42 3.86
CA GLY A 362 27.01 -10.09 3.25
C GLY A 362 25.57 -9.68 2.94
N LEU A 363 24.57 -10.28 3.59
CA LEU A 363 23.15 -9.95 3.43
C LEU A 363 22.69 -8.88 4.43
N LEU A 364 23.32 -8.83 5.60
CA LEU A 364 23.12 -7.79 6.62
C LEU A 364 24.42 -7.05 6.91
N VAL A 365 24.29 -5.81 7.35
CA VAL A 365 25.37 -5.03 7.96
C VAL A 365 24.92 -4.52 9.33
N ALA A 366 25.84 -4.50 10.29
CA ALA A 366 25.60 -3.88 11.59
C ALA A 366 25.90 -2.37 11.51
N GLU A 367 24.87 -1.55 11.69
CA GLU A 367 24.97 -0.09 11.81
C GLU A 367 24.62 0.30 13.26
N GLY A 368 25.63 0.33 14.14
CA GLY A 368 25.43 0.55 15.57
C GLY A 368 24.66 -0.61 16.22
N GLU A 369 23.51 -0.33 16.83
CA GLU A 369 22.65 -1.33 17.50
C GLU A 369 21.57 -1.92 16.57
N ARG A 370 21.76 -1.81 15.25
CA ARG A 370 20.76 -2.19 14.24
C ARG A 370 21.37 -3.05 13.14
N LEU A 371 20.57 -3.97 12.63
CA LEU A 371 20.85 -4.78 11.45
C LEU A 371 20.12 -4.20 10.25
N VAL A 372 20.86 -3.88 9.20
CA VAL A 372 20.33 -3.27 7.98
C VAL A 372 20.63 -4.18 6.80
N LEU A 373 19.66 -4.34 5.88
CA LEU A 373 19.88 -5.07 4.64
C LEU A 373 20.93 -4.37 3.77
N THR A 374 21.89 -5.14 3.28
CA THR A 374 22.79 -4.70 2.21
C THR A 374 22.02 -4.66 0.88
N PRO A 375 22.58 -4.10 -0.21
CA PRO A 375 21.96 -4.20 -1.53
C PRO A 375 21.59 -5.65 -1.92
N ARG A 376 22.50 -6.60 -1.70
CA ARG A 376 22.24 -8.03 -1.90
C ARG A 376 21.20 -8.59 -0.92
N GLY A 377 21.21 -8.12 0.31
CA GLY A 377 20.20 -8.48 1.33
C GLY A 377 18.79 -8.12 0.93
N ARG A 378 18.58 -6.94 0.30
CA ARG A 378 17.25 -6.50 -0.14
C ARG A 378 16.63 -7.43 -1.17
N LEU A 379 17.44 -8.00 -2.06
CA LEU A 379 17.01 -9.00 -3.04
C LEU A 379 16.58 -10.33 -2.40
N LEU A 380 17.02 -10.59 -1.16
CA LEU A 380 16.83 -11.86 -0.46
C LEU A 380 16.17 -11.67 0.92
N ALA A 381 15.37 -10.61 1.09
CA ALA A 381 14.83 -10.21 2.38
C ALA A 381 14.05 -11.35 3.08
N ASP A 382 13.26 -12.12 2.34
CA ASP A 382 12.53 -13.29 2.85
C ASP A 382 13.48 -14.37 3.38
N GLY A 383 14.56 -14.62 2.64
CA GLY A 383 15.61 -15.56 3.03
C GLY A 383 16.33 -15.10 4.30
N VAL A 384 16.64 -13.80 4.41
CA VAL A 384 17.25 -13.20 5.61
C VAL A 384 16.34 -13.37 6.82
N VAL A 385 15.05 -13.05 6.71
CA VAL A 385 14.10 -13.18 7.82
C VAL A 385 13.99 -14.65 8.26
N ARG A 386 13.91 -15.59 7.31
CA ARG A 386 13.90 -17.02 7.63
C ARG A 386 15.18 -17.44 8.38
N THR A 387 16.35 -16.99 7.92
CA THR A 387 17.61 -17.27 8.62
C THR A 387 17.61 -16.71 10.03
N LEU A 388 17.13 -15.47 10.24
CA LEU A 388 17.08 -14.86 11.57
C LEU A 388 16.22 -15.67 12.54
N LEU A 389 15.02 -16.06 12.12
CA LEU A 389 14.02 -16.74 12.95
C LEU A 389 14.29 -18.24 13.18
N GLY A 390 15.17 -18.85 12.38
CA GLY A 390 15.57 -20.27 12.49
C GLY A 390 14.80 -21.20 11.57
#